data_AF-H0R3J1-F1
#
_entry.id   AF-H0R3J1-F1
#
_cell.length_a   1.000
_cell.length_b   1.000
_cell.length_c   1.000
_cell.angle_alpha   90.00
_cell.angle_beta   90.00
_cell.angle_gamma   90.00
#
_symmetry.space_group_name_H-M   'P 1'
#
loop_
_entity.id
_entity.type
_entity.pdbx_description
1 polymer ?
#
loop_
_entity_poly.entity_id
_entity_poly.type
_entity_poly.pdbx_seq_one_letter_code
_entity_poly.pdbx_strand_id
1 'polypeptide(L)'
;MLIFSEPYEAPNGTVVVTVTRNGWRSGVEHPVGVYSVSATGTQWLPAVDANRHALVGVCTGFVAALLGTIAVVRRPPWPNLTPEVMRAIAAAKAAESRD
;
A
#
# COMPACT_ATOMS: atom_id res chain seq x y z
N MET A 1 0.81 -22.10 -3.20
CA MET A 1 0.76 -23.15 -2.17
C MET A 1 1.73 -22.78 -1.05
N LEU A 2 1.31 -22.94 0.20
CA LEU A 2 2.22 -22.81 1.35
C LEU A 2 2.96 -24.13 1.52
N ILE A 3 4.25 -24.04 1.83
CA ILE A 3 5.14 -25.17 2.08
C ILE A 3 5.69 -24.95 3.49
N PHE A 4 5.60 -26.00 4.31
CA PHE A 4 6.15 -26.01 5.66
C PHE A 4 7.45 -26.80 5.62
N SER A 5 8.51 -26.25 6.22
CA SER A 5 9.77 -26.98 6.36
C SER A 5 9.67 -28.08 7.41
N GLU A 6 10.66 -28.97 7.40
CA GLU A 6 10.89 -29.86 8.54
C GLU A 6 11.01 -29.04 9.84
N PRO A 7 10.32 -29.45 10.92
CA PRO A 7 10.43 -28.78 12.21
C PRO A 7 11.86 -28.85 12.74
N TYR A 8 12.42 -27.70 13.12
CA TYR A 8 13.71 -27.63 13.78
C TYR A 8 13.52 -27.44 15.28
N GLU A 9 13.97 -28.41 16.07
CA GLU A 9 14.02 -28.28 17.53
C GLU A 9 15.26 -27.49 17.94
N ALA A 10 15.03 -26.31 18.49
CA ALA A 10 16.09 -25.48 19.05
C ALA A 10 16.52 -26.01 20.44
N PRO A 11 17.76 -25.73 20.89
CA PRO A 11 18.30 -26.24 22.17
C PRO A 11 17.49 -25.87 23.42
N ASN A 12 16.64 -24.85 23.31
CA ASN A 12 15.76 -24.37 24.37
C ASN A 12 14.38 -25.07 24.39
N GLY A 13 14.19 -26.14 23.60
CA GLY A 13 12.92 -26.85 23.47
C GLY A 13 11.85 -26.11 22.64
N THR A 14 12.23 -25.05 21.92
CA THR A 14 11.32 -24.37 20.98
C THR A 14 11.38 -25.05 19.62
N VAL A 15 10.23 -25.42 19.09
CA VAL A 15 10.10 -25.95 17.72
C VAL A 15 9.90 -24.79 16.76
N VAL A 16 10.74 -24.72 15.73
CA VAL A 16 10.70 -23.69 14.70
C VAL A 16 10.22 -24.32 13.40
N VAL A 17 9.13 -23.79 12.83
CA VAL A 17 8.58 -24.23 11.54
C VAL A 17 8.62 -23.05 10.57
N THR A 18 9.46 -23.14 9.54
CA THR A 18 9.53 -22.09 8.52
C THR A 18 8.45 -22.30 7.47
N VAL A 19 7.85 -21.20 7.02
CA VAL A 19 6.77 -21.20 6.04
C VAL A 19 7.24 -20.46 4.81
N THR A 20 7.28 -21.18 3.68
CA THR A 20 7.56 -20.62 2.37
C THR A 20 6.33 -20.71 1.49
N ARG A 21 6.30 -19.87 0.45
CA ARG A 21 5.27 -19.89 -0.58
C ARG A 21 5.93 -20.03 -1.93
N ASN A 22 5.42 -20.95 -2.75
CA ASN A 22 5.87 -21.01 -4.14
C ASN A 22 5.35 -19.79 -4.93
N GLY A 23 6.27 -19.10 -5.62
CA GLY A 23 5.93 -18.01 -6.53
C GLY A 23 5.21 -18.53 -7.77
N TRP A 24 4.26 -17.74 -8.29
CA TRP A 24 3.57 -18.06 -9.55
C TRP A 24 4.49 -17.95 -10.79
N ARG A 25 5.58 -17.19 -10.67
CA ARG A 25 6.61 -17.03 -11.69
C ARG A 25 7.92 -17.63 -11.17
N SER A 26 8.49 -18.56 -11.95
CA SER A 26 9.88 -19.00 -11.85
C SER A 26 10.29 -19.93 -10.70
N GLY A 27 9.36 -20.60 -9.98
CA GLY A 27 9.72 -21.63 -9.00
C GLY A 27 10.56 -21.13 -7.81
N VAL A 28 10.66 -19.81 -7.63
CA VAL A 28 11.37 -19.21 -6.51
C VAL A 28 10.48 -19.31 -5.27
N GLU A 29 11.00 -19.91 -4.20
CA GLU A 29 10.35 -19.94 -2.91
C GLU A 29 10.50 -18.60 -2.21
N HIS A 30 9.38 -18.02 -1.79
CA HIS A 30 9.35 -16.78 -1.04
C HIS A 30 9.11 -17.07 0.44
N PRO A 31 9.99 -16.62 1.35
CA PRO A 31 9.75 -16.75 2.78
C PRO A 31 8.53 -15.93 3.18
N VAL A 32 7.59 -16.56 3.87
CA VAL A 32 6.36 -15.92 4.37
C VAL A 32 6.52 -15.56 5.84
N GLY A 33 7.15 -16.46 6.61
CA GLY A 33 7.36 -16.27 8.04
C GLY A 33 7.78 -17.56 8.73
N VAL A 34 7.82 -17.49 10.05
CA VAL A 34 8.26 -18.58 10.92
C VAL A 34 7.28 -18.71 12.07
N TYR A 35 6.83 -19.95 12.34
CA TYR A 35 6.17 -20.28 13.59
C TYR A 35 7.21 -20.73 14.61
N SER A 36 7.12 -20.19 15.83
CA SER A 36 7.81 -20.76 16.99
C SER A 36 6.77 -21.34 17.94
N VAL A 37 6.94 -22.61 18.30
CA VAL A 37 6.11 -23.32 19.26
C VAL A 37 6.98 -23.63 20.47
N SER A 38 6.63 -23.09 21.63
CA SER A 38 7.32 -23.34 22.90
C SER A 38 6.32 -23.75 23.98
N ALA A 39 6.81 -24.09 25.16
CA ALA A 39 5.97 -24.37 26.33
C ALA A 39 5.08 -23.19 26.74
N THR A 40 5.45 -21.96 26.37
CA THR A 40 4.66 -20.74 26.69
C THR A 40 3.61 -20.42 25.64
N GLY A 41 3.60 -21.14 24.51
CA GLY A 41 2.60 -21.01 23.46
C GLY A 41 3.20 -20.97 22.05
N THR A 42 2.37 -20.58 21.09
CA THR A 42 2.74 -20.44 19.68
C THR A 42 2.83 -18.97 19.29
N GLN A 43 3.89 -18.58 18.59
CA GLN A 43 4.07 -17.25 18.04
C GLN A 43 4.29 -17.33 16.53
N TRP A 44 3.80 -16.31 15.81
CA TRP A 44 3.99 -16.14 14.38
C TRP A 44 4.89 -14.93 14.12
N LEU A 45 5.99 -15.15 13.40
CA LEU A 45 6.92 -14.09 13.03
C LEU A 45 6.91 -13.94 11.50
N PRO A 46 6.29 -12.87 10.96
CA PRO A 46 6.21 -12.69 9.51
C PRO A 46 7.57 -12.27 8.93
N ALA A 47 7.91 -12.80 7.75
CA ALA A 47 9.11 -12.41 6.99
C ALA A 47 8.84 -11.13 6.17
N VAL A 48 8.42 -10.07 6.85
CA VAL A 48 8.02 -8.80 6.23
C VAL A 48 9.15 -7.78 6.37
N ASP A 49 9.60 -7.23 5.24
CA ASP A 49 10.50 -6.07 5.23
C ASP A 49 9.68 -4.78 5.45
N ALA A 50 9.59 -4.36 6.71
CA ALA A 50 8.86 -3.15 7.09
C ALA A 50 9.47 -1.88 6.49
N ASN A 51 10.80 -1.84 6.30
CA ASN A 51 11.49 -0.69 5.75
C ASN A 51 11.12 -0.48 4.28
N ARG A 52 11.00 -1.57 3.52
CA ARG A 52 10.58 -1.51 2.12
C ARG A 52 9.13 -1.06 1.97
N HIS A 53 8.23 -1.49 2.86
CA HIS A 53 6.85 -0.98 2.89
C HIS A 53 6.81 0.51 3.24
N ALA A 54 7.59 0.93 4.23
CA ALA A 54 7.70 2.34 4.60
C ALA A 54 8.22 3.18 3.44
N LEU A 55 9.25 2.71 2.73
CA LEU A 55 9.79 3.38 1.55
C LEU A 55 8.72 3.59 0.47
N VAL A 56 7.93 2.57 0.15
CA VAL A 56 6.83 2.69 -0.83
C VAL A 56 5.83 3.75 -0.38
N GLY A 57 5.40 3.72 0.89
CA GLY A 57 4.48 4.72 1.44
C GLY A 57 5.03 6.15 1.36
N VAL A 58 6.30 6.33 1.75
CA VAL A 58 6.99 7.62 1.69
C VAL A 58 7.10 8.12 0.25
N CYS A 59 7.55 7.27 -0.69
CA CYS A 59 7.65 7.63 -2.10
C CYS A 59 6.29 8.03 -2.69
N THR A 60 5.23 7.27 -2.41
CA THR A 60 3.88 7.62 -2.86
C THR A 60 3.41 8.95 -2.28
N GLY A 61 3.64 9.18 -0.97
CA GLY A 61 3.33 10.44 -0.32
C GLY A 61 4.09 11.63 -0.92
N PHE A 62 5.38 11.48 -1.21
CA PHE A 62 6.19 12.49 -1.86
C PHE A 62 5.69 12.81 -3.28
N VAL A 63 5.32 11.81 -4.07
CA VAL A 63 4.75 12.02 -5.41
C VAL A 63 3.42 12.76 -5.32
N ALA A 64 2.53 12.38 -4.39
CA ALA A 64 1.27 13.06 -4.17
C ALA A 64 1.47 14.54 -3.76
N ALA A 65 2.39 14.80 -2.83
CA ALA A 65 2.73 16.15 -2.40
C ALA A 65 3.33 16.99 -3.54
N LEU A 66 4.19 16.39 -4.37
CA LEU A 66 4.76 17.02 -5.55
C LEU A 66 3.65 17.44 -6.54
N LEU A 67 2.75 16.52 -6.89
CA LEU A 67 1.64 16.78 -7.80
C LEU A 67 0.70 17.86 -7.23
N GLY A 68 0.39 17.79 -5.94
CA GLY A 68 -0.41 18.81 -5.25
C GLY A 68 0.25 20.20 -5.32
N THR A 69 1.55 20.27 -5.06
CA THR A 69 2.31 21.53 -5.12
C THR A 69 2.34 22.10 -6.54
N ILE A 70 2.55 21.24 -7.54
CA ILE A 70 2.50 21.64 -8.96
C ILE A 70 1.11 22.19 -9.32
N ALA A 71 0.04 21.55 -8.83
CA ALA A 71 -1.33 21.99 -9.08
C ALA A 71 -1.65 23.35 -8.45
N VAL A 72 -1.01 23.70 -7.33
CA VAL A 72 -1.15 25.01 -6.69
C VAL A 72 -0.33 26.08 -7.41
N VAL A 73 0.92 25.77 -7.77
CA VAL A 73 1.86 26.76 -8.34
C VAL A 73 1.57 27.03 -9.82
N ARG A 74 1.19 26.03 -10.60
CA ARG A 74 0.82 26.23 -11.99
C ARG A 74 -0.65 26.60 -12.07
N ARG A 75 -0.98 27.59 -12.91
CA ARG A 75 -2.37 27.84 -13.31
C ARG A 75 -2.96 26.50 -13.73
N PRO A 76 -3.86 25.95 -12.94
CA PRO A 76 -4.30 24.60 -13.19
C PRO A 76 -5.14 24.59 -14.48
N PRO A 77 -5.19 23.46 -15.19
CA PRO A 77 -5.92 23.38 -16.46
C PRO A 77 -7.44 23.50 -16.29
N TRP A 78 -7.94 23.57 -15.06
CA TRP A 78 -9.37 23.80 -14.83
C TRP A 78 -9.77 25.25 -15.13
N PRO A 79 -11.05 25.47 -15.47
CA PRO A 79 -11.56 26.79 -15.83
C PRO A 79 -11.18 27.84 -14.80
N ASN A 80 -10.72 29.00 -15.27
CA ASN A 80 -10.50 30.14 -14.39
C ASN A 80 -11.83 30.48 -13.71
N LEU A 81 -11.88 30.32 -12.39
CA LEU A 81 -13.03 30.64 -11.55
C LEU A 81 -13.11 32.15 -11.34
N THR A 82 -13.17 32.92 -12.42
CA THR A 82 -13.41 34.36 -12.33
C THR A 82 -14.87 34.63 -12.03
N PRO A 83 -15.20 35.77 -11.39
CA PRO A 83 -16.59 36.15 -11.11
C PRO A 83 -17.47 36.16 -12.37
N GLU A 84 -16.89 36.49 -13.52
CA GLU A 84 -17.56 36.55 -14.82
C GLU A 84 -17.93 35.15 -15.33
N VAL A 85 -17.00 34.20 -15.30
CA VAL A 85 -17.24 32.80 -15.70
C VAL A 85 -18.28 32.16 -14.80
N MET A 86 -18.22 32.42 -13.48
CA MET A 86 -19.19 31.87 -12.53
C MET A 86 -20.60 32.41 -12.75
N ARG A 87 -20.74 33.70 -13.10
CA ARG A 87 -22.04 34.29 -13.46
C ARG A 87 -22.59 33.72 -14.77
N ALA A 88 -21.73 33.48 -15.76
CA ALA A 88 -22.13 32.84 -17.02
C ALA A 88 -22.61 31.40 -16.81
N ILE A 89 -21.90 30.62 -15.99
CA ILE A 89 -22.32 29.25 -15.62
C ILE A 89 -23.66 29.27 -14.85
N ALA A 90 -23.82 30.20 -13.91
CA ALA A 90 -25.06 30.34 -13.15
C ALA A 90 -26.25 30.73 -14.04
N ALA A 91 -26.05 31.65 -14.98
CA ALA A 91 -27.06 32.07 -15.94
C ALA A 91 -27.46 30.93 -16.89
N ALA A 92 -26.48 30.14 -17.37
CA ALA A 92 -26.74 28.97 -18.20
C ALA A 92 -27.58 27.91 -17.47
N LYS A 93 -27.24 27.60 -16.21
CA LYS A 93 -28.03 26.69 -15.38
C LYS A 93 -29.45 27.19 -15.11
N ALA A 94 -29.64 28.49 -14.93
CA ALA A 94 -30.96 29.09 -14.70
C ALA A 94 -31.83 29.12 -15.96
N ALA A 95 -31.22 29.19 -17.14
CA ALA A 95 -31.93 29.06 -18.42
C ALA A 95 -32.39 27.61 -18.65
N GLU A 96 -31.50 26.64 -18.42
CA GLU A 96 -31.80 25.21 -18.55
C GLU A 96 -32.89 24.73 -17.57
N SER A 97 -32.97 25.31 -16.36
CA SER A 97 -34.04 24.96 -15.40
C SER A 97 -35.41 25.57 -15.74
N ARG A 98 -35.47 26.45 -16.74
CA ARG A 98 -36.68 27.21 -17.11
C ARG A 98 -37.33 26.70 -18.40
N ASP A 99 -36.61 25.85 -19.13
CA ASP A 99 -37.11 25.04 -20.25
C ASP A 99 -37.59 23.67 -19.73
#